data_AF-A0A850BMM5-F1
#
_entry.id   AF-A0A850BMM5-F1
#
_cell.length_a   1.000
_cell.length_b   1.000
_cell.length_c   1.000
_cell.angle_alpha   90.00
_cell.angle_beta   90.00
_cell.angle_gamma   90.00
#
_symmetry.space_group_name_H-M   'P 1'
#
loop_
_entity.id
_entity.type
_entity.pdbx_description
1 polymer ?
#
loop_
_entity_poly.entity_id
_entity_poly.type
_entity_poly.pdbx_seq_one_letter_code
_entity_poly.pdbx_strand_id
1 'polypeptide(L)'
;VAPPPFVPPIPAPAPEAPAKAATPPPPISPKPAADVPEAPPMIGPLAKPSMETPSEGEAKAGEVAPEKPKLNVEDVTIEMCAAIAASLARRKDDAAQILEEHSISAADWKLVEKHWAEAIRRETDRGRMVLLRAYDAAYVAQLEKERGPIAVEEYARLVVASERGGAAPVLEELSMPRGAFMRIERVWLERVAEDDGLAANVRKAILAARMN
;
A
#
# COMPACT_ATOMS: atom_id res chain seq x y z
N VAL A 1 41.26 -31.31 40.87
CA VAL A 1 40.26 -30.87 39.87
C VAL A 1 40.29 -31.87 38.74
N ALA A 2 39.23 -32.68 38.60
CA ALA A 2 39.15 -33.73 37.58
C ALA A 2 38.72 -33.12 36.22
N PRO A 3 39.23 -33.62 35.09
CA PRO A 3 38.82 -33.15 33.77
C PRO A 3 37.36 -33.55 33.48
N PRO A 4 36.59 -32.72 32.75
CA PRO A 4 35.22 -33.04 32.39
C PRO A 4 35.16 -34.23 31.41
N PRO A 5 34.10 -35.05 31.46
CA PRO A 5 33.92 -36.18 30.55
C PRO A 5 33.72 -35.72 29.11
N PHE A 6 34.37 -36.42 28.17
CA PHE A 6 34.23 -36.21 26.74
C PHE A 6 32.83 -36.63 26.27
N VAL A 7 32.04 -35.67 25.78
CA VAL A 7 30.73 -35.94 25.17
C VAL A 7 30.96 -36.17 23.67
N PRO A 8 30.59 -37.34 23.10
CA PRO A 8 30.69 -37.54 21.66
C PRO A 8 29.74 -36.60 20.90
N PRO A 9 30.13 -36.12 19.70
CA PRO A 9 29.28 -35.26 18.89
C PRO A 9 28.00 -36.00 18.46
N ILE A 10 26.87 -35.30 18.56
CA ILE A 10 25.57 -35.77 18.08
C ILE A 10 25.68 -35.98 16.56
N PRO A 11 25.30 -37.16 16.03
CA PRO A 11 25.27 -37.38 14.59
C PRO A 11 24.30 -36.41 13.92
N ALA A 12 24.76 -35.72 12.87
CA ALA A 12 23.93 -34.85 12.07
C ALA A 12 22.75 -35.62 11.46
N PRO A 13 21.54 -35.02 11.39
CA PRO A 13 20.42 -35.65 10.69
C PRO A 13 20.77 -35.86 9.22
N ALA A 14 20.47 -37.05 8.70
CA ALA A 14 20.67 -37.40 7.31
C ALA A 14 19.91 -36.43 6.38
N PRO A 15 20.44 -36.11 5.18
CA PRO A 15 19.72 -35.31 4.21
C PRO A 15 18.45 -36.07 3.78
N GLU A 16 17.30 -35.46 4.02
CA GLU A 16 16.03 -35.91 3.45
C GLU A 16 16.17 -35.98 1.92
N ALA A 17 15.82 -37.14 1.37
CA ALA A 17 15.77 -37.36 -0.06
C ALA A 17 14.82 -36.32 -0.71
N PRO A 18 15.12 -35.83 -1.92
CA PRO A 18 14.24 -34.89 -2.61
C PRO A 18 12.86 -35.51 -2.82
N ALA A 19 11.84 -34.84 -2.29
CA ALA A 19 10.45 -35.14 -2.56
C ALA A 19 10.22 -35.21 -4.08
N LYS A 20 9.56 -36.29 -4.51
CA LYS A 20 9.19 -36.55 -5.90
C LYS A 20 8.55 -35.31 -6.52
N ALA A 21 9.05 -34.95 -7.70
CA ALA A 21 8.53 -33.91 -8.56
C ALA A 21 7.00 -34.03 -8.70
N ALA A 22 6.31 -32.93 -8.38
CA ALA A 22 4.91 -32.76 -8.72
C ALA A 22 4.73 -32.95 -10.23
N THR A 23 3.79 -33.81 -10.61
CA THR A 23 3.33 -33.92 -12.00
C THR A 23 2.90 -32.54 -12.52
N PRO A 24 3.31 -32.14 -13.73
CA PRO A 24 2.82 -30.91 -14.33
C PRO A 24 1.30 -30.99 -14.51
N PRO A 25 0.57 -29.86 -14.36
CA PRO A 25 -0.85 -29.81 -14.70
C PRO A 25 -1.05 -30.15 -16.19
N PRO A 26 -2.17 -30.78 -16.56
CA PRO A 26 -2.47 -31.04 -17.98
C PRO A 26 -2.55 -29.72 -18.76
N PRO A 27 -2.16 -29.71 -20.04
CA PRO A 27 -2.36 -28.54 -20.90
C PRO A 27 -3.86 -28.24 -21.01
N ILE A 28 -4.24 -27.01 -20.68
CA ILE A 28 -5.58 -26.49 -20.95
C ILE A 28 -5.68 -26.33 -22.47
N SER A 29 -6.43 -27.22 -23.12
CA SER A 29 -6.81 -27.05 -24.52
C SER A 29 -7.56 -25.74 -24.69
N PRO A 30 -7.17 -24.85 -25.62
CA PRO A 30 -7.97 -23.68 -25.92
C PRO A 30 -9.31 -24.12 -26.52
N LYS A 31 -10.38 -23.73 -25.83
CA LYS A 31 -11.76 -23.86 -26.31
C LYS A 31 -11.89 -23.13 -27.66
N PRO A 32 -12.41 -23.76 -28.73
CA PRO A 32 -12.64 -23.09 -29.99
C PRO A 32 -13.63 -21.94 -29.80
N ALA A 33 -13.25 -20.75 -30.28
CA ALA A 33 -14.14 -19.61 -30.42
C ALA A 33 -15.15 -19.92 -31.54
N ALA A 34 -16.41 -20.07 -31.17
CA ALA A 34 -17.55 -20.04 -32.08
C ALA A 34 -18.58 -19.11 -31.44
N ASP A 35 -18.60 -17.86 -31.89
CA ASP A 35 -19.74 -17.28 -32.61
C ASP A 35 -19.41 -15.81 -32.91
N VAL A 36 -19.21 -15.53 -34.20
CA VAL A 36 -19.12 -14.17 -34.74
C VAL A 36 -20.52 -13.83 -35.22
N PRO A 37 -21.24 -12.87 -34.64
CA PRO A 37 -22.41 -12.33 -35.27
C PRO A 37 -21.99 -11.50 -36.49
N GLU A 38 -22.56 -11.92 -37.61
CA GLU A 38 -22.48 -11.41 -38.97
C GLU A 38 -22.72 -9.88 -39.05
N ALA A 39 -21.77 -9.16 -39.64
CA ALA A 39 -21.95 -7.75 -39.98
C ALA A 39 -22.78 -7.63 -41.27
N PRO A 40 -23.90 -6.88 -41.28
CA PRO A 40 -24.63 -6.65 -42.52
C PRO A 40 -23.83 -5.74 -43.47
N PRO A 41 -23.82 -6.03 -44.78
CA PRO A 41 -23.18 -5.19 -45.78
C PRO A 41 -24.12 -4.02 -46.10
N MET A 42 -23.62 -2.79 -45.98
CA MET A 42 -24.26 -1.63 -46.59
C MET A 42 -23.20 -0.82 -47.34
N ILE A 43 -23.21 -1.06 -48.65
CA ILE A 43 -22.57 -0.24 -49.68
C ILE A 43 -23.16 1.18 -49.61
N GLY A 44 -22.30 2.20 -49.60
CA GLY A 44 -22.67 3.61 -49.79
C GLY A 44 -21.46 4.46 -50.19
N PRO A 45 -21.51 5.26 -51.26
CA PRO A 45 -20.33 5.76 -51.97
C PRO A 45 -19.76 7.10 -51.45
N LEU A 46 -18.49 7.31 -51.79
CA LEU A 46 -17.72 8.56 -51.89
C LEU A 46 -18.49 9.89 -51.74
N ALA A 47 -18.14 10.68 -50.72
CA ALA A 47 -18.16 12.15 -50.77
C ALA A 47 -17.21 12.78 -49.72
N LYS A 48 -16.11 13.38 -50.20
CA LYS A 48 -15.52 14.62 -49.67
C LYS A 48 -15.81 15.70 -50.73
N PRO A 49 -15.71 17.03 -50.49
CA PRO A 49 -15.28 17.78 -49.31
C PRO A 49 -16.25 18.93 -48.92
N SER A 50 -16.01 19.67 -47.83
CA SER A 50 -16.14 21.14 -47.87
C SER A 50 -15.48 21.80 -46.65
N MET A 51 -14.74 22.88 -46.94
CA MET A 51 -14.23 23.86 -45.99
C MET A 51 -15.40 24.69 -45.45
N GLU A 52 -15.34 25.07 -44.18
CA GLU A 52 -15.75 26.41 -43.72
C GLU A 52 -14.99 26.72 -42.41
N THR A 53 -14.23 27.80 -42.45
CA THR A 53 -13.75 28.60 -41.31
C THR A 53 -14.58 29.89 -41.33
N PRO A 54 -14.48 30.79 -40.33
CA PRO A 54 -14.40 30.66 -38.88
C PRO A 54 -15.61 31.37 -38.20
N SER A 55 -16.04 30.95 -37.02
CA SER A 55 -17.00 31.73 -36.21
C SER A 55 -16.28 32.30 -35.00
N GLU A 56 -15.93 33.58 -35.14
CA GLU A 56 -15.59 34.51 -34.08
C GLU A 56 -16.86 34.84 -33.30
N GLY A 57 -16.85 34.57 -31.99
CA GLY A 57 -18.04 34.72 -31.14
C GLY A 57 -17.68 34.71 -29.66
N GLU A 58 -17.58 35.93 -29.12
CA GLU A 58 -17.71 36.30 -27.71
C GLU A 58 -16.62 35.90 -26.73
N ALA A 59 -15.70 36.86 -26.60
CA ALA A 59 -15.04 37.22 -25.36
C ALA A 59 -16.01 37.24 -24.16
N LYS A 60 -15.98 36.19 -23.34
CA LYS A 60 -16.31 36.31 -21.93
C LYS A 60 -15.06 36.74 -21.18
N ALA A 61 -15.20 37.95 -20.63
CA ALA A 61 -14.37 38.59 -19.63
C ALA A 61 -13.54 37.59 -18.82
N GLY A 62 -12.22 37.75 -18.91
CA GLY A 62 -11.28 37.17 -17.98
C GLY A 62 -11.58 37.68 -16.59
N GLU A 63 -12.33 36.91 -15.83
CA GLU A 63 -12.15 36.87 -14.39
C GLU A 63 -10.83 36.12 -14.17
N VAL A 64 -9.76 36.89 -14.07
CA VAL A 64 -8.46 36.40 -13.61
C VAL A 64 -8.67 35.98 -12.16
N ALA A 65 -9.13 34.74 -11.99
CA ALA A 65 -9.06 34.05 -10.72
C ALA A 65 -7.60 34.17 -10.26
N PRO A 66 -7.33 34.60 -9.02
CA PRO A 66 -5.96 34.70 -8.53
C PRO A 66 -5.31 33.33 -8.72
N GLU A 67 -4.23 33.29 -9.50
CA GLU A 67 -3.44 32.10 -9.74
C GLU A 67 -2.89 31.70 -8.37
N LYS A 68 -3.57 30.75 -7.71
CA LYS A 68 -3.13 30.23 -6.41
C LYS A 68 -1.66 29.81 -6.58
N PRO A 69 -0.76 30.17 -5.65
CA PRO A 69 0.64 29.78 -5.74
C PRO A 69 0.72 28.28 -6.01
N LYS A 70 1.36 27.90 -7.11
CA LYS A 70 1.62 26.50 -7.43
C LYS A 70 2.51 25.97 -6.32
N LEU A 71 1.99 25.05 -5.52
CA LEU A 71 2.76 24.38 -4.48
C LEU A 71 3.92 23.66 -5.16
N ASN A 72 5.17 23.90 -4.75
CA ASN A 72 6.25 23.06 -5.24
C ASN A 72 6.14 21.72 -4.52
N VAL A 73 6.00 20.65 -5.28
CA VAL A 73 5.88 19.29 -4.73
C VAL A 73 7.09 18.92 -3.85
N GLU A 74 8.24 19.55 -4.10
CA GLU A 74 9.49 19.40 -3.34
C GLU A 74 9.43 20.02 -1.94
N ASP A 75 8.53 20.98 -1.69
CA ASP A 75 8.35 21.60 -0.37
C ASP A 75 7.59 20.68 0.60
N VAL A 76 6.92 19.63 0.08
CA VAL A 76 6.21 18.65 0.89
C VAL A 76 7.12 17.48 1.21
N THR A 77 7.55 17.36 2.48
CA THR A 77 8.37 16.22 2.91
C THR A 77 7.61 14.89 2.84
N ILE A 78 8.34 13.78 2.78
CA ILE A 78 7.76 12.43 2.73
C ILE A 78 6.94 12.11 3.99
N GLU A 79 7.39 12.61 5.15
CA GLU A 79 6.69 12.44 6.43
C GLU A 79 5.36 13.20 6.45
N MET A 80 5.34 14.43 5.90
CA MET A 80 4.10 15.19 5.77
C MET A 80 3.15 14.53 4.78
N CYS A 81 3.66 14.05 3.64
CA CYS A 81 2.86 13.27 2.70
C CYS A 81 2.26 12.03 3.36
N ALA A 82 3.03 11.28 4.14
CA ALA A 82 2.56 10.09 4.85
C ALA A 82 1.51 10.42 5.91
N ALA A 83 1.69 11.50 6.68
CA ALA A 83 0.73 11.95 7.68
C ALA A 83 -0.60 12.34 7.03
N ILE A 84 -0.59 13.18 5.99
CA ILE A 84 -1.81 13.56 5.27
C ILE A 84 -2.50 12.33 4.69
N ALA A 85 -1.74 11.40 4.10
CA ALA A 85 -2.29 10.16 3.56
C ALA A 85 -2.96 9.30 4.64
N ALA A 86 -2.41 9.24 5.86
CA ALA A 86 -3.01 8.52 6.99
C ALA A 86 -4.33 9.16 7.43
N SER A 87 -4.36 10.49 7.58
CA SER A 87 -5.56 11.25 7.93
C SER A 87 -6.67 11.08 6.87
N LEU A 88 -6.34 11.22 5.58
CA LEU A 88 -7.28 11.03 4.48
C LEU A 88 -7.81 9.60 4.40
N ALA A 89 -6.97 8.59 4.67
CA ALA A 89 -7.39 7.20 4.63
C ALA A 89 -8.37 6.86 5.76
N ARG A 90 -8.26 7.53 6.92
CA ARG A 90 -9.11 7.33 8.09
C ARG A 90 -10.41 8.16 8.02
N ARG A 91 -10.33 9.43 7.66
CA ARG A 91 -11.45 10.39 7.64
C ARG A 91 -11.72 10.89 6.23
N LYS A 92 -12.19 9.97 5.37
CA LYS A 92 -12.44 10.27 3.96
C LYS A 92 -13.47 11.36 3.74
N ASP A 93 -14.46 11.45 4.64
CA ASP A 93 -15.51 12.46 4.57
C ASP A 93 -14.99 13.88 4.87
N ASP A 94 -13.89 13.99 5.63
CA ASP A 94 -13.23 15.25 5.99
C ASP A 94 -12.10 15.63 5.02
N ALA A 95 -12.00 14.96 3.86
CA ALA A 95 -10.84 15.09 2.98
C ALA A 95 -10.55 16.54 2.54
N ALA A 96 -11.60 17.32 2.27
CA ALA A 96 -11.45 18.73 1.90
C ALA A 96 -10.86 19.57 3.04
N GLN A 97 -11.33 19.36 4.27
CA GLN A 97 -10.85 20.06 5.45
C GLN A 97 -9.39 19.70 5.76
N ILE A 98 -9.04 18.41 5.71
CA ILE A 98 -7.67 17.93 5.94
C ILE A 98 -6.70 18.58 4.94
N LEU A 99 -7.07 18.64 3.67
CA LEU A 99 -6.23 19.27 2.65
C LEU A 99 -6.11 20.79 2.85
N GLU A 100 -7.18 21.46 3.25
CA GLU A 100 -7.19 22.90 3.56
C GLU A 100 -6.31 23.24 4.77
N GLU A 101 -6.33 22.43 5.84
CA GLU A 101 -5.45 22.59 7.01
C GLU A 101 -3.97 22.58 6.62
N HIS A 102 -3.62 21.82 5.58
CA HIS A 102 -2.26 21.76 5.02
C HIS A 102 -2.01 22.75 3.87
N SER A 103 -2.98 23.60 3.53
CA SER A 103 -2.92 24.53 2.40
C SER A 103 -2.61 23.87 1.05
N ILE A 104 -3.08 22.62 0.87
CA ILE A 104 -2.86 21.81 -0.33
C ILE A 104 -4.19 21.69 -1.08
N SER A 105 -4.20 21.92 -2.40
CA SER A 105 -5.40 21.64 -3.19
C SER A 105 -5.54 20.15 -3.50
N ALA A 106 -6.75 19.68 -3.80
CA ALA A 106 -6.95 18.29 -4.22
C ALA A 106 -6.17 17.90 -5.50
N ALA A 107 -5.87 18.87 -6.37
CA ALA A 107 -5.05 18.64 -7.56
C ALA A 107 -3.57 18.50 -7.18
N ASP A 108 -3.06 19.40 -6.33
CA ASP A 108 -1.67 19.36 -5.86
C ASP A 108 -1.41 18.11 -5.01
N TRP A 109 -2.39 17.69 -4.20
CA TRP A 109 -2.31 16.45 -3.42
C TRP A 109 -2.01 15.24 -4.30
N LYS A 110 -2.69 15.10 -5.45
CA LYS A 110 -2.44 14.00 -6.39
C LYS A 110 -1.02 14.05 -6.98
N LEU A 111 -0.49 15.25 -7.21
CA LEU A 111 0.88 15.43 -7.70
C LEU A 111 1.91 15.04 -6.63
N VAL A 112 1.67 15.44 -5.39
CA VAL A 112 2.49 15.08 -4.22
C VAL A 112 2.48 13.56 -3.99
N GLU A 113 1.29 12.95 -3.96
CA GLU A 113 1.13 11.51 -3.78
C GLU A 113 1.85 10.73 -4.88
N LYS A 114 1.67 11.14 -6.14
CA LYS A 114 2.35 10.52 -7.28
C LYS A 114 3.88 10.67 -7.18
N HIS A 115 4.36 11.86 -6.86
CA HIS A 115 5.80 12.14 -6.73
C HIS A 115 6.45 11.22 -5.69
N TRP A 116 5.88 11.16 -4.49
CA TRP A 116 6.44 10.34 -3.41
C TRP A 116 6.29 8.84 -3.68
N ALA A 117 5.18 8.39 -4.30
CA ALA A 117 5.03 7.01 -4.73
C ALA A 117 6.11 6.60 -5.76
N GLU A 118 6.40 7.46 -6.74
CA GLU A 118 7.48 7.24 -7.72
C GLU A 118 8.87 7.30 -7.09
N ALA A 119 9.10 8.20 -6.12
CA ALA A 119 10.36 8.28 -5.39
C ALA A 119 10.63 7.03 -4.56
N ILE A 120 9.64 6.58 -3.78
CA ILE A 120 9.70 5.32 -3.01
C ILE A 120 9.97 4.16 -3.95
N ARG A 121 9.20 4.03 -5.05
CA ARG A 121 9.39 2.95 -6.02
C ARG A 121 10.80 2.92 -6.59
N ARG A 122 11.31 4.08 -7.06
CA ARG A 122 12.68 4.19 -7.61
C ARG A 122 13.76 3.81 -6.59
N GLU A 123 13.51 4.07 -5.32
CA GLU A 123 14.42 3.68 -4.26
C GLU A 123 14.36 2.17 -3.98
N THR A 124 13.15 1.61 -3.85
CA THR A 124 12.94 0.17 -3.59
C THR A 124 13.41 -0.70 -4.75
N ASP A 125 13.26 -0.24 -5.99
CA ASP A 125 13.79 -0.91 -7.19
C ASP A 125 15.32 -1.01 -7.16
N ARG A 126 15.99 -0.16 -6.39
CA ARG A 126 17.45 -0.17 -6.15
C ARG A 126 17.84 -0.91 -4.87
N GLY A 127 16.90 -1.58 -4.22
CA GLY A 127 17.10 -2.32 -2.97
C GLY A 127 17.30 -1.45 -1.74
N ARG A 128 17.02 -0.14 -1.81
CA ARG A 128 17.04 0.77 -0.66
C ARG A 128 15.62 0.95 -0.12
N MET A 129 15.50 1.12 1.20
CA MET A 129 14.22 1.13 1.90
C MET A 129 14.01 2.38 2.77
N VAL A 130 14.86 3.41 2.63
CA VAL A 130 14.89 4.55 3.56
C VAL A 130 13.61 5.38 3.47
N LEU A 131 13.18 5.73 2.25
CA LEU A 131 11.94 6.46 2.00
C LEU A 131 10.71 5.64 2.36
N LEU A 132 10.69 4.35 2.04
CA LEU A 132 9.58 3.48 2.41
C LEU A 132 9.41 3.43 3.93
N ARG A 133 10.51 3.26 4.67
CA ARG A 133 10.52 3.25 6.13
C ARG A 133 10.05 4.59 6.72
N ALA A 134 10.60 5.71 6.23
CA ALA A 134 10.20 7.04 6.67
C ALA A 134 8.70 7.28 6.42
N TYR A 135 8.19 6.89 5.24
CA TYR A 135 6.78 6.97 4.91
C TYR A 135 5.92 6.13 5.85
N ASP A 136 6.26 4.84 6.03
CA ASP A 136 5.46 3.95 6.87
C ASP A 136 5.47 4.36 8.34
N ALA A 137 6.62 4.79 8.86
CA ALA A 137 6.75 5.28 10.23
C ALA A 137 5.89 6.54 10.47
N ALA A 138 5.96 7.52 9.57
CA ALA A 138 5.15 8.74 9.67
C ALA A 138 3.66 8.46 9.49
N TYR A 139 3.30 7.54 8.59
CA TYR A 139 1.91 7.10 8.40
C TYR A 139 1.34 6.46 9.67
N VAL A 140 2.07 5.50 10.25
CA VAL A 140 1.64 4.81 11.48
C VAL A 140 1.62 5.77 12.67
N ALA A 141 2.60 6.66 12.80
CA ALA A 141 2.63 7.66 13.86
C ALA A 141 1.42 8.61 13.80
N GLN A 142 1.03 9.05 12.60
CA GLN A 142 -0.17 9.88 12.43
C GLN A 142 -1.46 9.08 12.73
N LEU A 143 -1.51 7.81 12.32
CA LEU A 143 -2.64 6.95 12.67
C LEU A 143 -2.75 6.78 14.19
N GLU A 144 -1.65 6.51 14.88
CA GLU A 144 -1.58 6.40 16.34
C GLU A 144 -1.92 7.72 17.04
N LYS A 145 -1.57 8.87 16.44
CA LYS A 145 -1.95 10.20 16.95
C LYS A 145 -3.45 10.44 16.91
N GLU A 146 -4.12 10.06 15.81
CA GLU A 146 -5.55 10.34 15.64
C GLU A 146 -6.48 9.30 16.28
N ARG A 147 -6.07 8.02 16.29
CA ARG A 147 -6.88 6.89 16.75
C ARG A 147 -6.45 6.39 18.13
N GLY A 148 -5.24 6.71 18.55
CA GLY A 148 -4.59 6.17 19.73
C GLY A 148 -3.56 5.08 19.39
N PRO A 149 -2.61 4.80 20.31
CA PRO A 149 -1.55 3.82 20.08
C PRO A 149 -2.10 2.45 19.66
N ILE A 150 -1.38 1.75 18.78
CA ILE A 150 -1.70 0.36 18.47
C ILE A 150 -1.22 -0.49 19.65
N ALA A 151 -2.12 -1.20 20.33
CA ALA A 151 -1.73 -2.08 21.41
C ALA A 151 -1.09 -3.38 20.87
N VAL A 152 -0.29 -4.05 21.70
CA VAL A 152 0.38 -5.31 21.32
C VAL A 152 -0.64 -6.39 20.97
N GLU A 153 -1.76 -6.42 21.69
CA GLU A 153 -2.88 -7.34 21.47
C GLU A 153 -3.58 -7.05 20.14
N GLU A 154 -3.74 -5.78 19.77
CA GLU A 154 -4.35 -5.36 18.50
C GLU A 154 -3.46 -5.75 17.31
N TYR A 155 -2.15 -5.51 17.43
CA TYR A 155 -1.18 -5.95 16.44
C TYR A 155 -1.18 -7.47 16.29
N ALA A 156 -1.19 -8.21 17.40
CA ALA A 156 -1.26 -9.67 17.38
C ALA A 156 -2.53 -10.20 16.70
N ARG A 157 -3.70 -9.59 16.99
CA ARG A 157 -4.95 -9.92 16.30
C ARG A 157 -4.86 -9.69 14.80
N LEU A 158 -4.23 -8.59 14.37
CA LEU A 158 -4.03 -8.29 12.95
C LEU A 158 -3.13 -9.31 12.26
N VAL A 159 -2.02 -9.70 12.88
CA VAL A 159 -1.10 -10.72 12.33
C VAL A 159 -1.82 -12.05 12.15
N VAL A 160 -2.51 -12.55 13.19
CA VAL A 160 -3.26 -13.83 13.11
C VAL A 160 -4.39 -13.76 12.08
N ALA A 161 -5.09 -12.63 11.98
CA ALA A 161 -6.11 -12.45 10.96
C ALA A 161 -5.53 -12.43 9.55
N SER A 162 -4.36 -11.81 9.35
CA SER A 162 -3.65 -11.81 8.07
C SER A 162 -3.22 -13.22 7.65
N GLU A 163 -2.71 -14.03 8.58
CA GLU A 163 -2.37 -15.46 8.35
C GLU A 163 -3.58 -16.26 7.81
N ARG A 164 -4.80 -15.88 8.21
CA ARG A 164 -6.06 -16.51 7.80
C ARG A 164 -6.71 -15.82 6.58
N GLY A 165 -6.06 -14.83 5.97
CA GLY A 165 -6.59 -14.04 4.85
C GLY A 165 -7.69 -13.03 5.22
N GLY A 166 -7.84 -12.71 6.50
CA GLY A 166 -8.96 -11.94 7.07
C GLY A 166 -8.56 -10.65 7.81
N ALA A 167 -7.47 -9.98 7.43
CA ALA A 167 -7.03 -8.75 8.12
C ALA A 167 -8.02 -7.58 7.98
N ALA A 168 -8.78 -7.49 6.87
CA ALA A 168 -9.66 -6.35 6.60
C ALA A 168 -10.81 -6.17 7.61
N PRO A 169 -11.57 -7.21 8.00
CA PRO A 169 -12.54 -7.11 9.09
C PRO A 169 -11.94 -6.62 10.42
N VAL A 170 -10.74 -7.07 10.77
CA VAL A 170 -10.08 -6.66 12.03
C VAL A 170 -9.62 -5.21 11.96
N LEU A 171 -9.09 -4.74 10.83
CA LEU A 171 -8.78 -3.32 10.63
C LEU A 171 -10.03 -2.46 10.79
N GLU A 172 -11.17 -2.90 10.25
CA GLU A 172 -12.44 -2.18 10.36
C GLU A 172 -12.93 -2.11 11.81
N GLU A 173 -12.90 -3.22 12.54
CA GLU A 173 -13.22 -3.27 13.98
C GLU A 173 -12.32 -2.33 14.79
N LEU A 174 -11.03 -2.28 14.47
CA LEU A 174 -10.05 -1.40 15.11
C LEU A 174 -10.11 0.06 14.63
N SER A 175 -11.07 0.40 13.75
CA SER A 175 -11.21 1.72 13.13
C SER A 175 -9.95 2.20 12.41
N MET A 176 -9.26 1.28 11.74
CA MET A 176 -8.05 1.52 10.95
C MET A 176 -8.35 1.43 9.44
N PRO A 177 -7.61 2.18 8.60
CA PRO A 177 -7.79 2.09 7.16
C PRO A 177 -7.48 0.69 6.61
N ARG A 178 -8.31 0.17 5.69
CA ARG A 178 -8.15 -1.17 5.09
C ARG A 178 -6.77 -1.43 4.46
N GLY A 179 -6.11 -0.39 3.95
CA GLY A 179 -4.77 -0.46 3.33
C GLY A 179 -3.60 -0.26 4.30
N ALA A 180 -3.85 -0.15 5.61
CA ALA A 180 -2.81 0.19 6.59
C ALA A 180 -1.98 -1.01 7.05
N PHE A 181 -2.52 -2.25 6.98
CA PHE A 181 -1.88 -3.42 7.60
C PHE A 181 -0.43 -3.62 7.18
N MET A 182 -0.10 -3.59 5.89
CA MET A 182 1.28 -3.79 5.42
C MET A 182 2.26 -2.73 5.97
N ARG A 183 1.79 -1.51 6.23
CA ARG A 183 2.62 -0.42 6.80
C ARG A 183 2.82 -0.64 8.29
N ILE A 184 1.74 -0.99 8.99
CA ILE A 184 1.75 -1.36 10.40
C ILE A 184 2.71 -2.53 10.63
N GLU A 185 2.59 -3.60 9.83
CA GLU A 185 3.45 -4.78 9.90
C GLU A 185 4.93 -4.42 9.76
N ARG A 186 5.31 -3.63 8.74
CA ARG A 186 6.71 -3.21 8.56
C ARG A 186 7.24 -2.40 9.74
N VAL A 187 6.48 -1.42 10.24
CA VAL A 187 6.89 -0.61 11.39
C VAL A 187 7.01 -1.46 12.66
N TRP A 188 6.08 -2.40 12.88
CA TRP A 188 6.14 -3.27 14.04
C TRP A 188 7.25 -4.30 13.99
N LEU A 189 7.60 -4.82 12.80
CA LEU A 189 8.78 -5.66 12.63
C LEU A 189 10.07 -4.93 13.02
N GLU A 190 10.18 -3.64 12.69
CA GLU A 190 11.31 -2.80 13.08
C GLU A 190 11.32 -2.56 14.59
N ARG A 191 10.19 -2.14 15.19
CA ARG A 191 10.07 -1.95 16.65
C ARG A 191 10.44 -3.23 17.44
N VAL A 192 9.97 -4.39 16.96
CA VAL A 192 10.24 -5.70 17.58
C VAL A 192 11.70 -6.12 17.41
N ALA A 193 12.36 -5.73 16.33
CA ALA A 193 13.79 -6.01 16.14
C ALA A 193 14.69 -5.17 17.07
N GLU A 194 14.21 -4.00 17.51
CA GLU A 194 14.96 -3.07 18.35
C GLU A 194 14.72 -3.28 19.86
N ASP A 195 13.59 -3.88 20.25
CA ASP A 195 13.19 -4.08 21.66
C ASP A 195 12.83 -5.55 21.94
N ASP A 196 13.72 -6.26 22.63
CA ASP A 196 13.55 -7.66 23.04
C ASP A 196 12.33 -7.88 23.96
N GLY A 197 12.01 -6.90 24.81
CA GLY A 197 10.86 -6.95 25.71
C GLY A 197 9.55 -6.85 24.95
N LEU A 198 9.48 -5.89 24.02
CA LEU A 198 8.36 -5.80 23.08
C LEU A 198 8.23 -7.07 22.23
N ALA A 199 9.34 -7.61 21.75
CA ALA A 199 9.37 -8.84 20.97
C ALA A 199 8.77 -10.03 21.75
N ALA A 200 9.12 -10.17 23.04
CA ALA A 200 8.57 -11.20 23.90
C ALA A 200 7.05 -11.03 24.11
N ASN A 201 6.59 -9.79 24.33
CA ASN A 201 5.18 -9.46 24.52
C ASN A 201 4.36 -9.75 23.24
N VAL A 202 4.86 -9.34 22.07
CA VAL A 202 4.22 -9.62 20.77
C VAL A 202 4.09 -11.12 20.52
N ARG A 203 5.16 -11.89 20.74
CA ARG A 203 5.12 -13.36 20.57
C ARG A 203 4.06 -14.00 21.48
N LYS A 204 3.99 -13.57 22.75
CA LYS A 204 2.99 -14.05 23.71
C LYS A 204 1.57 -13.71 23.26
N ALA A 205 1.34 -12.47 22.81
CA ALA A 205 0.04 -12.01 22.35
C ALA A 205 -0.41 -12.74 21.08
N ILE A 206 0.48 -13.01 20.12
CA ILE A 206 0.17 -13.80 18.91
C ILE A 206 -0.25 -15.21 19.28
N LEU A 207 0.46 -15.88 20.20
CA LEU A 207 0.09 -17.22 20.67
C LEU A 207 -1.30 -17.22 21.32
N ALA A 208 -1.60 -16.23 22.17
CA ALA A 208 -2.93 -16.08 22.76
C ALA A 208 -4.01 -15.82 21.71
N ALA A 209 -3.76 -14.95 20.74
CA ALA A 209 -4.70 -14.63 19.68
C ALA A 209 -5.02 -15.83 18.75
N ARG A 210 -4.10 -16.79 18.59
CA ARG A 210 -4.35 -18.03 17.81
C ARG A 210 -5.28 -19.01 18.51
N MET A 211 -5.37 -18.94 19.84
CA MET A 211 -6.24 -19.80 20.65
C MET A 211 -7.69 -19.30 20.68
N ASN A 212 -7.93 -18.06 20.23
CA ASN A 212 -9.25 -17.47 20.02
C ASN A 212 -9.74 -17.69 18.57
#